data_AF-A0A9D8GBT4-F1
#
_entry.id   AF-A0A9D8GBT4-F1
#
_cell.length_a   1.000
_cell.length_b   1.000
_cell.length_c   1.000
_cell.angle_alpha   90.00
_cell.angle_beta   90.00
_cell.angle_gamma   90.00
#
_symmetry.space_group_name_H-M   'P 1'
#
loop_
_entity.id
_entity.type
_entity.pdbx_description
1 polymer ?
#
loop_
_entity_poly.entity_id
_entity_poly.type
_entity_poly.pdbx_seq_one_letter_code
_entity_poly.pdbx_strand_id
1 'polypeptide(L)'
;RTSDRAAVRQAVERKVAALQATYPGLEVGDRGERIWVTIPEKYRVGHEAHFGLLIRQFMQYVRNPKTLPAWEKPNMLSKYYVTTKGVELARQAGR
;
A
#
# COMPACT_ATOMS: atom_id res chain seq x y z
N ARG A 1 19.77 17.41 -6.29
CA ARG A 1 19.50 18.84 -6.04
C ARG A 1 18.90 18.98 -4.65
N THR A 2 19.49 19.80 -3.77
CA THR A 2 19.07 19.95 -2.37
C THR A 2 17.72 20.67 -2.22
N SER A 3 17.34 21.52 -3.18
CA SER A 3 16.04 22.21 -3.25
C SER A 3 14.85 21.25 -3.32
N ASP A 4 15.00 20.16 -4.08
CA ASP A 4 13.91 19.20 -4.30
C ASP A 4 13.66 18.39 -3.03
N ARG A 5 14.71 18.16 -2.23
CA ARG A 5 14.63 17.41 -0.98
C ARG A 5 13.83 18.14 0.09
N ALA A 6 14.04 19.45 0.25
CA ALA A 6 13.27 20.26 1.18
C ALA A 6 11.79 20.32 0.78
N ALA A 7 11.50 20.50 -0.52
CA ALA A 7 10.14 20.50 -1.05
C ALA A 7 9.43 19.16 -0.82
N VAL A 8 10.12 18.04 -1.05
CA VAL A 8 9.59 16.69 -0.78
C VAL A 8 9.33 16.50 0.71
N ARG A 9 10.24 16.90 1.61
CA ARG A 9 10.02 16.79 3.06
C ARG A 9 8.77 17.55 3.50
N GLN A 10 8.64 18.80 3.07
CA GLN A 10 7.47 19.62 3.38
C GLN A 10 6.16 18.99 2.85
N ALA A 11 6.19 18.39 1.65
CA ALA A 11 5.04 17.69 1.10
C ALA A 11 4.65 16.45 1.92
N VAL A 12 5.64 15.68 2.39
CA VAL A 12 5.42 14.53 3.27
C VAL A 12 4.84 14.96 4.61
N GLU A 13 5.40 15.99 5.25
CA GLU A 13 4.90 16.54 6.51
C GLU A 13 3.44 17.00 6.39
N ARG A 14 3.11 17.76 5.35
CA ARG A 14 1.71 18.16 5.08
C ARG A 14 0.80 16.95 4.93
N LYS A 15 1.24 15.91 4.20
CA LYS A 15 0.42 14.72 3.98
C LYS A 15 0.23 13.91 5.27
N VAL A 16 1.28 13.74 6.07
CA VAL A 16 1.22 13.04 7.36
C VAL A 16 0.37 13.80 8.36
N ALA A 17 0.44 15.14 8.38
CA ALA A 17 -0.43 15.98 9.20
C ALA A 17 -1.91 15.77 8.83
N ALA A 18 -2.24 15.76 7.53
CA ALA A 18 -3.60 15.49 7.07
C ALA A 18 -4.08 14.07 7.42
N LEU A 19 -3.17 13.08 7.43
CA LEU A 19 -3.49 11.70 7.80
C LEU A 19 -3.70 11.50 9.31
N GLN A 20 -3.32 12.45 10.18
CA GLN A 20 -3.54 12.35 11.64
C GLN A 20 -5.01 12.14 11.99
N ALA A 21 -5.93 12.73 11.22
CA ALA A 21 -7.37 12.59 11.48
C ALA A 21 -7.86 11.14 11.37
N THR A 22 -7.25 10.34 10.49
CA THR A 22 -7.58 8.93 10.29
C THR A 22 -6.64 7.99 11.04
N TYR A 23 -5.36 8.37 11.14
CA TYR A 23 -4.30 7.59 11.76
C TYR A 23 -3.55 8.43 12.81
N PRO A 24 -4.14 8.68 13.99
CA PRO A 24 -3.47 9.42 15.06
C PRO A 24 -2.14 8.80 15.48
N GLY A 25 -1.09 9.62 15.53
CA GLY A 25 0.25 9.23 15.98
C GLY A 25 1.22 8.86 14.86
N LEU A 26 0.85 9.04 13.59
CA LEU A 26 1.86 9.04 12.51
C LEU A 26 2.83 10.21 12.72
N GLU A 27 4.11 10.04 12.45
CA GLU A 27 5.07 11.16 12.57
C GLU A 27 6.08 11.11 11.44
N VAL A 28 6.64 12.27 11.08
CA VAL A 28 7.79 12.34 10.18
C VAL A 28 9.03 12.51 11.02
N GLY A 29 9.81 11.44 11.16
CA GLY A 29 11.10 11.42 11.84
C GLY A 29 12.23 11.87 10.93
N ASP A 30 13.22 12.54 11.52
CA ASP A 30 14.47 12.86 10.86
C ASP A 30 15.51 11.76 11.14
N ARG A 31 15.92 11.04 10.09
CA ARG A 31 17.02 10.07 10.17
C ARG A 31 18.13 10.45 9.18
N GLY A 32 18.59 11.69 9.28
CA GLY A 32 19.73 12.20 8.52
C GLY A 32 19.35 12.50 7.08
N GLU A 33 19.77 11.67 6.13
CA GLU A 33 19.48 11.91 4.71
C GLU A 33 18.09 11.45 4.23
N ARG A 34 17.36 10.73 5.09
CA ARG A 34 16.10 10.06 4.74
C ARG A 34 14.93 10.66 5.49
N ILE A 35 13.78 10.70 4.81
CA ILE A 35 12.50 10.98 5.44
C ILE A 35 11.97 9.66 6.00
N TRP A 36 11.73 9.61 7.32
CA TRP A 36 11.20 8.43 7.98
C TRP A 36 9.77 8.69 8.43
N VAL A 37 8.83 7.79 8.12
CA VAL A 37 7.46 7.89 8.65
C VAL A 37 7.31 6.89 9.78
N THR A 38 7.15 7.38 11.00
CA THR A 38 6.88 6.56 12.18
C THR A 38 5.42 6.12 12.15
N ILE A 39 5.21 4.81 12.24
CA ILE A 39 3.89 4.18 12.32
C ILE A 39 3.76 3.54 13.70
N PRO A 40 2.83 4.01 14.55
CA PRO A 40 2.58 3.43 15.87
C PRO A 40 2.27 1.93 15.84
N GLU A 41 2.66 1.24 16.91
CA GLU A 41 2.49 -0.21 17.05
C GLU A 41 1.03 -0.65 16.91
N LYS A 42 0.08 0.16 17.37
CA LYS A 42 -1.37 -0.12 17.25
C LYS A 42 -1.86 -0.33 15.81
N TYR A 43 -1.12 0.14 14.80
CA TYR A 43 -1.44 -0.08 13.38
C TYR A 43 -0.76 -1.31 12.79
N ARG A 44 0.16 -1.95 13.52
CA ARG A 44 0.86 -3.17 13.10
C ARG A 44 0.06 -4.39 13.50
N VAL A 45 -1.11 -4.55 12.89
CA VAL A 45 -1.94 -5.73 13.16
C VAL A 45 -1.35 -6.98 12.51
N GLY A 46 -1.60 -8.16 13.09
CA GLY A 46 -1.06 -9.43 12.61
C GLY A 46 -1.69 -9.91 11.29
N HIS A 47 -1.15 -10.99 10.73
CA HIS A 47 -1.62 -11.59 9.48
C HIS A 47 -3.13 -11.91 9.51
N GLU A 48 -3.62 -12.54 10.57
CA GLU A 48 -5.02 -12.96 10.68
C GLU A 48 -5.98 -11.77 10.81
N ALA A 49 -5.59 -10.74 11.57
CA ALA A 49 -6.37 -9.51 11.69
C ALA A 49 -6.49 -8.79 10.33
N HIS A 50 -5.40 -8.75 9.56
CA HIS A 50 -5.42 -8.27 8.18
C HIS A 50 -6.32 -9.12 7.28
N PHE A 51 -6.25 -10.45 7.37
CA PHE A 51 -7.11 -11.35 6.60
C PHE A 51 -8.60 -11.15 6.94
N GLY A 52 -8.91 -10.91 8.22
CA GLY A 52 -10.27 -10.55 8.65
C GLY A 52 -10.81 -9.28 7.99
N LEU A 53 -9.97 -8.26 7.76
CA LEU A 53 -10.35 -7.06 7.00
C LEU A 53 -10.72 -7.41 5.55
N LEU A 54 -9.91 -8.25 4.90
CA LEU A 54 -10.15 -8.73 3.54
C LEU A 54 -11.48 -9.47 3.44
N ILE A 55 -11.72 -10.46 4.30
CA ILE A 55 -12.95 -11.26 4.27
C ILE A 55 -14.19 -10.40 4.48
N ARG A 56 -14.14 -9.41 5.39
CA ARG A 56 -15.25 -8.47 5.58
C ARG A 56 -15.57 -7.71 4.29
N GLN A 57 -14.56 -7.18 3.60
CA GLN A 57 -14.76 -6.47 2.34
C GLN A 57 -15.27 -7.40 1.22
N PHE A 58 -14.69 -8.59 1.11
CA PHE A 58 -15.09 -9.60 0.12
C PHE A 58 -16.57 -9.99 0.28
N MET A 59 -17.02 -10.24 1.51
CA MET A 59 -18.42 -10.60 1.77
C MET A 59 -19.40 -9.48 1.39
N GLN A 60 -19.00 -8.21 1.46
CA GLN A 60 -19.81 -7.10 0.95
C GLN A 60 -19.99 -7.20 -0.57
N TYR A 61 -18.93 -7.53 -1.31
CA TYR A 61 -18.99 -7.72 -2.77
C TYR A 61 -19.79 -8.96 -3.16
N VAL A 62 -19.71 -10.06 -2.40
CA VAL A 62 -20.55 -11.24 -2.64
C VAL A 62 -22.04 -10.88 -2.50
N ARG A 63 -22.40 -10.12 -1.47
CA ARG A 63 -23.79 -9.68 -1.23
C ARG A 63 -24.27 -8.65 -2.26
N ASN A 64 -23.38 -7.77 -2.70
CA ASN A 64 -23.70 -6.75 -3.69
C ASN A 64 -22.59 -6.65 -4.76
N PRO A 65 -22.61 -7.51 -5.79
CA PRO A 65 -21.54 -7.56 -6.78
C PRO A 65 -21.30 -6.26 -7.54
N LYS A 66 -22.30 -5.37 -7.59
CA LYS A 66 -22.21 -4.06 -8.26
C LYS A 66 -21.30 -3.07 -7.52
N THR A 67 -20.99 -3.30 -6.24
CA THR A 67 -20.07 -2.45 -5.46
C THR A 67 -18.61 -2.82 -5.66
N LEU A 68 -18.33 -3.93 -6.37
CA LEU A 68 -16.98 -4.28 -6.76
C LEU A 68 -16.42 -3.16 -7.66
N PRO A 69 -15.29 -2.53 -7.30
CA PRO A 69 -14.72 -1.46 -8.12
C PRO A 69 -14.35 -1.96 -9.52
N ALA A 70 -14.63 -1.15 -10.54
CA ALA A 70 -14.39 -1.53 -11.93
C ALA A 70 -12.93 -1.88 -12.25
N TRP A 71 -11.98 -1.36 -11.46
CA TRP A 71 -10.55 -1.63 -11.60
C TRP A 71 -10.11 -2.98 -11.02
N GLU A 72 -10.93 -3.64 -10.19
CA GLU A 72 -10.53 -4.89 -9.51
C GLU A 72 -10.20 -5.99 -10.53
N LYS A 73 -11.09 -6.23 -11.49
CA LYS A 73 -10.93 -7.26 -12.53
C LYS A 73 -9.70 -7.02 -13.43
N PRO A 74 -9.50 -5.85 -14.07
CA PRO A 74 -8.32 -5.63 -14.88
C PRO A 74 -7.03 -5.70 -14.06
N ASN A 75 -7.01 -5.17 -12.83
CA ASN A 75 -5.82 -5.25 -11.98
C ASN A 75 -5.48 -6.69 -11.55
N MET A 76 -6.49 -7.53 -11.29
CA MET A 76 -6.27 -8.96 -11.05
C MET A 76 -5.65 -9.65 -12.28
N LEU A 77 -6.16 -9.38 -13.48
CA LEU A 77 -5.58 -9.93 -14.72
C LEU A 77 -4.15 -9.45 -14.92
N SER A 78 -3.86 -8.16 -14.72
CA SER A 78 -2.50 -7.63 -14.79
C SER A 78 -1.57 -8.29 -13.78
N LYS A 79 -2.02 -8.49 -12.53
CA LYS A 79 -1.26 -9.20 -11.50
C LYS A 79 -0.90 -10.61 -11.96
N TYR A 80 -1.89 -11.39 -12.43
CA TYR A 80 -1.65 -12.75 -12.90
C TYR A 80 -0.80 -12.80 -14.17
N TYR A 81 -0.96 -11.86 -15.09
CA TYR A 81 -0.11 -11.76 -16.27
C TYR A 81 1.35 -11.52 -15.89
N VAL A 82 1.62 -10.52 -15.03
CA VAL A 82 2.98 -10.19 -14.60
C VAL A 82 3.62 -11.37 -13.88
N THR A 83 2.91 -12.01 -12.95
CA THR A 83 3.48 -13.13 -12.18
C THR A 83 3.71 -14.37 -13.04
N THR A 84 2.78 -14.71 -13.93
CA THR A 84 2.93 -15.90 -14.81
C THR A 84 3.95 -15.67 -15.91
N LYS A 85 4.00 -14.47 -16.52
CA LYS A 85 5.04 -14.12 -17.51
C LYS A 85 6.43 -14.06 -16.86
N GLY A 86 6.53 -13.56 -15.63
CA GLY A 86 7.77 -13.61 -14.85
C GLY A 86 8.30 -15.04 -14.69
N VAL A 87 7.43 -16.00 -14.37
CA VAL A 87 7.78 -17.43 -14.28
C VAL A 87 8.21 -17.99 -15.65
N GLU A 88 7.53 -17.63 -16.73
CA GLU A 88 7.89 -18.05 -18.08
C GLU A 88 9.31 -17.61 -18.46
N LEU A 89 9.64 -16.33 -18.25
CA LEU A 89 10.96 -15.77 -18.54
C LEU A 89 12.05 -16.41 -17.66
N ALA A 90 11.78 -16.61 -16.36
CA ALA A 90 12.72 -17.28 -15.46
C ALA A 90 13.05 -18.71 -15.93
N ARG A 91 12.06 -19.44 -16.44
CA ARG A 91 12.26 -20.79 -17.01
C ARG A 91 13.00 -20.80 -18.34
N GLN A 92 12.94 -19.71 -19.11
CA GLN A 92 13.70 -19.55 -20.35
C GLN A 92 15.17 -19.21 -20.06
N ALA A 93 15.44 -18.33 -19.09
CA ALA A 93 16.80 -17.94 -18.71
C ALA A 93 17.58 -19.02 -17.95
N GLY A 94 16.88 -19.97 -17.33
CA GLY A 94 17.49 -21.13 -16.66
C GLY A 94 17.70 -22.35 -17.57
N ARG A 95 17.40 -22.24 -18.87
CA ARG A 95 17.79 -23.20 -19.91
C ARG A 95 19.02 -22.68 -20.63
#